data_AF-A0A117QJY4-F1
#
_entry.id   AF-A0A117QJY4-F1
#
_cell.length_a   1.000
_cell.length_b   1.000
_cell.length_c   1.000
_cell.angle_alpha   90.00
_cell.angle_beta   90.00
_cell.angle_gamma   90.00
#
_symmetry.space_group_name_H-M   'P 1'
#
loop_
_entity.id
_entity.type
_entity.pdbx_description
1 polymer ?
#
loop_
_entity_poly.entity_id
_entity_poly.type
_entity_poly.pdbx_seq_one_letter_code
_entity_poly.pdbx_strand_id
1 'polypeptide(L)'
;MTWNPRLDVVELLEAAGWVGDEENPLGLLRCNGAIWGVTSDGGDSSLTEPAAGETIEFPSGTPAEVIVAACLAAAEQLEDLVHKTGRLRTALASAKRRAARRQPHEREGLIFHLEREAKRLHEFVEIANAAAETATRFWAESSAEALKLREANEKLRRRVHELEALTSSAHAGGWSEQQGAEIRAQVGAFLAAPRMHPAVSAAGTVNHARELIAALLAQVNHLTAQAAAERSTEPATDPEGCGDARHDEPAA
;
A
#
# COMPACT_ATOMS: atom_id res chain seq x y z
N MET A 1 -22.45 18.79 -15.50
CA MET A 1 -21.61 18.74 -14.29
C MET A 1 -22.45 18.14 -13.19
N THR A 2 -22.13 16.91 -12.77
CA THR A 2 -22.68 16.33 -11.54
C THR A 2 -22.07 17.11 -10.38
N TRP A 3 -22.93 17.74 -9.57
CA TRP A 3 -22.53 18.70 -8.53
C TRP A 3 -21.76 18.06 -7.37
N ASN A 4 -21.92 16.76 -7.14
CA ASN A 4 -21.14 15.98 -6.18
C ASN A 4 -20.60 14.71 -6.87
N PRO A 5 -19.27 14.55 -6.98
CA PRO A 5 -18.67 13.38 -7.64
C PRO A 5 -18.85 12.07 -6.85
N ARG A 6 -19.24 12.15 -5.57
CA ARG A 6 -19.46 11.02 -4.66
C ARG A 6 -20.87 10.99 -4.06
N LEU A 7 -21.87 11.31 -4.88
CA LEU A 7 -23.28 11.28 -4.46
C LEU A 7 -23.72 9.88 -3.98
N ASP A 8 -23.15 8.83 -4.57
CA ASP A 8 -23.33 7.44 -4.18
C ASP A 8 -22.95 7.18 -2.71
N VAL A 9 -21.82 7.73 -2.25
CA VAL A 9 -21.39 7.63 -0.84
C VAL A 9 -22.31 8.46 0.06
N VAL A 10 -22.68 9.67 -0.35
CA VAL A 10 -23.56 10.56 0.42
C VAL A 10 -24.90 9.89 0.71
N GLU A 11 -25.57 9.36 -0.31
CA GLU A 11 -26.89 8.72 -0.16
C GLU A 11 -26.84 7.53 0.81
N LEU A 12 -25.76 6.74 0.76
CA LEU A 12 -25.57 5.60 1.65
C LEU A 12 -25.30 6.03 3.10
N LEU A 13 -24.49 7.06 3.31
CA LEU A 13 -24.19 7.58 4.65
C LEU A 13 -25.41 8.28 5.27
N GLU A 14 -26.18 9.07 4.51
CA GLU A 14 -27.43 9.66 4.98
C GLU A 14 -28.46 8.58 5.35
N ALA A 15 -28.56 7.50 4.56
CA ALA A 15 -29.39 6.35 4.89
C ALA A 15 -28.95 5.65 6.19
N ALA A 16 -27.66 5.74 6.55
CA ALA A 16 -27.10 5.27 7.81
C ALA A 16 -27.23 6.28 8.98
N GLY A 17 -27.86 7.44 8.74
CA GLY A 17 -28.08 8.47 9.75
C GLY A 17 -26.92 9.46 9.93
N TRP A 18 -26.00 9.53 8.95
CA TRP A 18 -25.06 10.65 8.86
C TRP A 18 -25.82 11.90 8.43
N VAL A 19 -25.39 13.06 8.93
CA VAL A 19 -26.07 14.32 8.69
C VAL A 19 -25.08 15.32 8.10
N GLY A 20 -25.54 16.10 7.12
CA GLY A 20 -24.80 17.25 6.61
C GLY A 20 -24.40 18.22 7.72
N ASP A 21 -23.17 18.71 7.67
CA ASP A 21 -22.70 19.76 8.56
C ASP A 21 -23.54 21.05 8.40
N GLU A 22 -23.86 21.75 9.48
CA GLU A 22 -24.71 22.96 9.38
C GLU A 22 -24.06 24.09 8.56
N GLU A 23 -22.73 24.19 8.60
CA GLU A 23 -21.96 25.20 7.86
C GLU A 23 -21.66 24.77 6.42
N ASN A 24 -21.58 23.46 6.17
CA ASN A 24 -21.36 22.88 4.85
C ASN A 24 -22.17 21.58 4.61
N PRO A 25 -23.51 21.69 4.45
CA PRO A 25 -24.40 20.53 4.50
C PRO A 25 -24.27 19.59 3.30
N LEU A 26 -23.62 20.04 2.22
CA LEU A 26 -23.46 19.28 0.98
C LEU A 26 -22.03 18.78 0.76
N GLY A 27 -21.06 19.28 1.53
CA GLY A 27 -19.64 18.94 1.39
C GLY A 27 -19.09 18.07 2.52
N LEU A 28 -19.73 18.10 3.70
CA LEU A 28 -19.29 17.38 4.89
C LEU A 28 -20.47 16.65 5.54
N LEU A 29 -20.27 15.38 5.85
CA LEU A 29 -21.20 14.56 6.62
C LEU A 29 -20.58 14.22 7.99
N ARG A 30 -21.41 14.22 9.03
CA ARG A 30 -21.00 13.91 10.40
C ARG A 30 -21.84 12.81 11.03
N CYS A 31 -21.19 11.96 11.81
CA CYS A 31 -21.85 11.02 12.71
C CYS A 31 -20.93 10.67 13.88
N ASN A 32 -21.43 10.75 15.12
CA ASN A 32 -20.68 10.38 16.34
C ASN A 32 -19.26 10.98 16.43
N GLY A 33 -19.06 12.19 15.91
CA GLY A 33 -17.75 12.87 15.89
C GLY A 33 -16.87 12.53 14.68
N ALA A 34 -17.18 11.48 13.91
CA ALA A 34 -16.54 11.22 12.64
C ALA A 34 -17.03 12.20 11.57
N ILE A 35 -16.12 12.59 10.67
CA ILE A 35 -16.38 13.57 9.61
C ILE A 35 -15.92 12.97 8.30
N TRP A 36 -16.80 12.90 7.31
CA TRP A 36 -16.45 12.53 5.94
C TRP A 36 -16.77 13.68 4.99
N GLY A 37 -15.94 13.86 3.96
CA GLY A 37 -16.19 14.89 2.95
C GLY A 37 -15.44 14.65 1.65
N VAL A 38 -15.93 15.26 0.58
CA VAL A 38 -15.25 15.28 -0.72
C VAL A 38 -14.20 16.40 -0.72
N THR A 39 -12.96 16.07 -1.02
CA THR A 39 -11.81 16.98 -0.97
C THR A 39 -11.44 17.54 -2.35
N SER A 40 -11.90 16.93 -3.44
CA SER A 40 -11.65 17.41 -4.80
C SER A 40 -12.85 17.21 -5.74
N ASP A 41 -12.94 18.05 -6.77
CA ASP A 41 -13.94 17.90 -7.86
C ASP A 41 -13.78 16.57 -8.63
N GLY A 42 -12.61 15.93 -8.51
CA GLY A 42 -12.32 14.62 -9.08
C GLY A 42 -12.93 13.45 -8.30
N GLY A 43 -13.50 13.71 -7.12
CA GLY A 43 -14.08 12.68 -6.25
C GLY A 43 -13.12 12.07 -5.25
N ASP A 44 -11.96 12.69 -5.03
CA ASP A 44 -11.17 12.38 -3.84
C ASP A 44 -11.96 12.80 -2.59
N SER A 45 -11.84 12.04 -1.52
CA SER A 45 -12.59 12.28 -0.28
C SER A 45 -11.74 11.92 0.93
N SER A 46 -12.12 12.41 2.10
CA SER A 46 -11.41 12.10 3.33
C SER A 46 -12.37 11.76 4.46
N LEU A 47 -11.88 10.96 5.41
CA LEU A 47 -12.55 10.61 6.65
C LEU A 47 -11.64 10.94 7.82
N THR A 48 -12.11 11.78 8.73
CA THR A 48 -11.44 12.05 10.00
C THR A 48 -12.09 11.24 11.11
N GLU A 49 -11.30 10.40 11.77
CA GLU A 49 -11.75 9.58 12.89
C GLU A 49 -11.68 10.38 14.21
N PRO A 50 -12.74 10.39 15.04
CA PRO A 50 -12.78 11.21 16.26
C PRO A 50 -11.80 10.73 17.33
N ALA A 51 -11.53 9.42 17.42
CA ALA A 51 -10.70 8.84 18.46
C ALA A 51 -9.19 9.03 18.19
N ALA A 52 -8.78 8.88 16.94
CA ALA A 52 -7.38 8.98 16.54
C ALA A 52 -6.97 10.41 16.13
N GLY A 53 -7.93 11.23 15.65
CA GLY A 53 -7.65 12.51 15.00
C GLY A 53 -6.92 12.36 13.66
N GLU A 54 -6.70 11.12 13.21
CA GLU A 54 -6.10 10.81 11.92
C GLU A 54 -7.13 10.99 10.81
N THR A 55 -6.65 11.47 9.66
CA THR A 55 -7.47 11.65 8.45
C THR A 55 -7.02 10.63 7.42
N ILE A 56 -7.97 9.82 6.98
CA ILE A 56 -7.80 8.83 5.92
C ILE A 56 -8.24 9.47 4.61
N GLU A 57 -7.37 9.50 3.62
CA GLU A 57 -7.67 10.00 2.27
C GLU A 57 -8.06 8.83 1.36
N PHE A 58 -9.14 9.01 0.60
CA PHE A 58 -9.66 8.08 -0.39
C PHE A 58 -9.54 8.70 -1.78
N PRO A 59 -8.67 8.16 -2.65
CA PRO A 59 -8.62 8.58 -4.04
C PRO A 59 -9.96 8.36 -4.77
N SER A 60 -10.20 9.14 -5.81
CA SER A 60 -11.38 9.07 -6.69
C SER A 60 -11.71 7.68 -7.28
N GLY A 61 -10.72 6.78 -7.36
CA GLY A 61 -10.92 5.38 -7.76
C GLY A 61 -11.42 4.45 -6.65
N THR A 62 -11.49 4.91 -5.40
CA THR A 62 -11.91 4.08 -4.27
C THR A 62 -13.41 3.72 -4.39
N PRO A 63 -13.79 2.43 -4.27
CA PRO A 63 -15.19 2.02 -4.30
C PRO A 63 -16.01 2.65 -3.16
N ALA A 64 -17.26 3.00 -3.42
CA ALA A 64 -18.14 3.63 -2.43
C ALA A 64 -18.34 2.76 -1.19
N GLU A 65 -18.43 1.45 -1.37
CA GLU A 65 -18.65 0.46 -0.30
C GLU A 65 -17.50 0.48 0.72
N VAL A 66 -16.26 0.66 0.25
CA VAL A 66 -15.08 0.75 1.12
C VAL A 66 -15.11 2.03 1.94
N ILE A 67 -15.46 3.16 1.32
CA ILE A 67 -15.57 4.45 1.99
C ILE A 67 -16.68 4.39 3.05
N VAL A 68 -17.85 3.87 2.69
CA VAL A 68 -18.99 3.73 3.62
C VAL A 68 -18.62 2.82 4.79
N ALA A 69 -17.99 1.67 4.55
CA ALA A 69 -17.57 0.78 5.62
C ALA A 69 -16.57 1.45 6.57
N ALA A 70 -15.61 2.21 6.05
CA ALA A 70 -14.65 2.96 6.86
C ALA A 70 -15.36 4.02 7.72
N CYS A 71 -16.30 4.75 7.13
CA CYS A 71 -17.10 5.75 7.85
C CYS A 71 -17.90 5.11 8.99
N LEU A 72 -18.65 4.04 8.71
CA LEU A 72 -19.44 3.33 9.72
C LEU A 72 -18.58 2.77 10.86
N ALA A 73 -17.37 2.30 10.55
CA ALA A 73 -16.40 1.86 11.56
C ALA A 73 -15.92 3.04 12.42
N ALA A 74 -15.52 4.15 11.79
CA ALA A 74 -15.04 5.36 12.49
C ALA A 74 -16.10 6.03 13.36
N ALA A 75 -17.39 5.91 13.00
CA ALA A 75 -18.50 6.40 13.80
C ALA A 75 -18.95 5.41 14.89
N GLU A 76 -18.20 4.32 15.11
CA GLU A 76 -18.53 3.22 16.03
C GLU A 76 -19.92 2.59 15.77
N GLN A 77 -20.46 2.77 14.57
CA GLN A 77 -21.79 2.28 14.23
C GLN A 77 -21.78 0.79 13.92
N LEU A 78 -20.62 0.19 13.65
CA LEU A 78 -20.52 -1.21 13.20
C LEU A 78 -21.07 -2.20 14.23
N GLU A 79 -20.65 -2.08 15.49
CA GLU A 79 -21.16 -2.95 16.56
C GLU A 79 -22.64 -2.68 16.83
N ASP A 80 -23.03 -1.41 16.81
CA ASP A 80 -24.40 -1.00 17.09
C ASP A 80 -25.36 -1.49 16.00
N LEU A 81 -24.90 -1.59 14.75
CA LEU A 81 -25.63 -2.16 13.63
C LEU A 81 -25.82 -3.67 13.74
N VAL A 82 -24.79 -4.40 14.16
CA VAL A 82 -24.89 -5.85 14.42
C VAL A 82 -25.91 -6.11 15.54
N HIS A 83 -25.88 -5.30 16.60
CA HIS A 83 -26.84 -5.40 17.70
C HIS A 83 -28.26 -4.97 17.28
N LYS A 84 -28.41 -3.91 16.48
CA LYS A 84 -29.71 -3.44 15.95
C LYS A 84 -30.34 -4.47 15.02
N THR A 85 -29.57 -5.04 14.09
CA THR A 85 -30.05 -6.08 13.17
C THR A 85 -30.48 -7.35 13.91
N GLY A 86 -29.73 -7.79 14.92
CA GLY A 86 -30.13 -8.90 15.80
C GLY A 86 -31.43 -8.63 16.56
N ARG A 87 -31.56 -7.43 17.15
CA ARG A 87 -32.78 -7.00 17.86
C ARG A 87 -33.99 -6.91 16.92
N LEU A 88 -33.82 -6.37 15.72
CA LEU A 88 -34.88 -6.22 14.72
C LEU A 88 -35.36 -7.57 14.17
N ARG A 89 -34.46 -8.53 13.90
CA ARG A 89 -34.85 -9.90 13.56
C ARG A 89 -35.68 -10.55 14.67
N THR A 90 -35.27 -10.37 15.93
CA THR A 90 -35.99 -10.89 17.09
C THR A 90 -37.36 -10.22 17.25
N ALA A 91 -37.42 -8.89 17.08
CA ALA A 91 -38.65 -8.11 17.13
C ALA A 91 -39.62 -8.49 16.02
N LEU A 92 -39.14 -8.67 14.78
CA LEU A 92 -39.91 -9.16 13.64
C LEU A 92 -40.47 -10.55 13.90
N ALA A 93 -39.65 -11.49 14.38
CA ALA A 93 -40.11 -12.84 14.73
C ALA A 93 -41.16 -12.81 15.85
N SER A 94 -40.98 -11.94 16.85
CA SER A 94 -41.96 -11.73 17.93
C SER A 94 -43.26 -11.09 17.40
N ALA A 95 -43.16 -10.10 16.51
CA ALA A 95 -44.31 -9.45 15.91
C ALA A 95 -45.08 -10.39 15.00
N LYS A 96 -44.42 -11.22 14.18
CA LYS A 96 -45.05 -12.29 13.39
C LYS A 96 -45.82 -13.25 14.29
N ARG A 97 -45.25 -13.65 15.44
CA ARG A 97 -45.93 -14.49 16.45
C ARG A 97 -47.13 -13.80 17.12
N ARG A 98 -47.06 -12.49 17.40
CA ARG A 98 -48.17 -11.72 17.99
C ARG A 98 -49.27 -11.44 16.96
N ALA A 99 -48.88 -11.09 15.74
CA ALA A 99 -49.76 -10.96 14.60
C ALA A 99 -50.57 -12.23 14.39
N ALA A 100 -49.94 -13.41 14.48
CA ALA A 100 -50.61 -14.71 14.38
C ALA A 100 -51.85 -14.86 15.32
N ARG A 101 -51.97 -14.04 16.36
CA ARG A 101 -53.08 -14.05 17.34
C ARG A 101 -54.09 -12.90 17.20
N ARG A 102 -53.85 -11.91 16.33
CA ARG A 102 -54.72 -10.73 16.13
C ARG A 102 -55.69 -10.89 14.95
N GLN A 103 -56.74 -10.08 14.93
CA GLN A 103 -57.68 -10.00 13.81
C GLN A 103 -57.01 -9.48 12.53
N PRO A 104 -57.48 -9.87 11.33
CA PRO A 104 -56.80 -9.61 10.06
C PRO A 104 -56.51 -8.12 9.77
N HIS A 105 -57.42 -7.22 10.12
CA HIS A 105 -57.27 -5.79 9.83
C HIS A 105 -56.25 -5.08 10.75
N GLU A 106 -55.98 -5.61 11.94
CA GLU A 106 -54.93 -5.08 12.85
C GLU A 106 -53.54 -5.65 12.55
N ARG A 107 -53.47 -6.74 11.76
CA ARG A 107 -52.23 -7.38 11.33
C ARG A 107 -51.51 -6.57 10.27
N GLU A 108 -52.24 -6.01 9.32
CA GLU A 108 -51.67 -5.53 8.06
C GLU A 108 -50.72 -4.35 8.25
N GLY A 109 -51.08 -3.35 9.08
CA GLY A 109 -50.24 -2.17 9.29
C GLY A 109 -48.91 -2.45 9.99
N LEU A 110 -48.94 -3.22 11.10
CA LEU A 110 -47.73 -3.51 11.88
C LEU A 110 -46.81 -4.48 11.15
N ILE A 111 -47.36 -5.50 10.49
CA ILE A 111 -46.57 -6.46 9.72
C ILE A 111 -45.92 -5.75 8.53
N PHE A 112 -46.67 -4.93 7.80
CA PHE A 112 -46.13 -4.17 6.67
C PHE A 112 -44.97 -3.26 7.08
N HIS A 113 -45.10 -2.52 8.19
CA HIS A 113 -44.01 -1.65 8.66
C HIS A 113 -42.76 -2.44 9.04
N LEU A 114 -42.92 -3.55 9.77
CA LEU A 114 -41.79 -4.38 10.19
C LEU A 114 -41.14 -5.13 9.03
N GLU A 115 -41.91 -5.54 8.03
CA GLU A 115 -41.37 -6.15 6.80
C GLU A 115 -40.60 -5.14 5.96
N ARG A 116 -41.10 -3.90 5.87
CA ARG A 116 -40.38 -2.81 5.20
C ARG A 116 -39.06 -2.48 5.90
N GLU A 117 -39.05 -2.38 7.23
CA GLU A 117 -37.82 -2.17 8.00
C GLU A 117 -36.86 -3.36 7.88
N ALA A 118 -37.37 -4.58 7.96
CA ALA A 118 -36.57 -5.79 7.79
C ALA A 118 -35.90 -5.85 6.40
N LYS A 119 -36.63 -5.44 5.36
CA LYS A 119 -36.09 -5.35 4.00
C LYS A 119 -34.95 -4.33 3.92
N ARG A 120 -35.15 -3.11 4.44
CA ARG A 120 -34.10 -2.07 4.46
C ARG A 120 -32.84 -2.51 5.19
N LEU A 121 -32.99 -3.16 6.35
CA LEU A 121 -31.84 -3.68 7.10
C LEU A 121 -31.16 -4.82 6.35
N HIS A 122 -31.91 -5.65 5.63
CA HIS A 122 -31.33 -6.72 4.85
C HIS A 122 -30.47 -6.18 3.72
N GLU A 123 -30.97 -5.19 2.97
CA GLU A 123 -30.22 -4.47 1.93
C GLU A 123 -28.94 -3.86 2.52
N PHE A 124 -29.03 -3.24 3.70
CA PHE A 124 -27.85 -2.70 4.38
C PHE A 124 -26.82 -3.78 4.76
N VAL A 125 -27.28 -4.93 5.28
CA VAL A 125 -26.38 -6.05 5.64
C VAL A 125 -25.71 -6.63 4.40
N GLU A 126 -26.41 -6.70 3.27
CA GLU A 126 -25.80 -7.13 2.00
C GLU A 126 -24.70 -6.17 1.55
N ILE A 127 -24.94 -4.86 1.61
CA ILE A 127 -23.94 -3.84 1.30
C ILE A 127 -22.74 -3.95 2.26
N ALA A 128 -22.99 -4.09 3.57
CA ALA A 128 -21.93 -4.23 4.56
C ALA A 128 -21.09 -5.50 4.36
N ASN A 129 -21.72 -6.63 4.03
CA ASN A 129 -21.02 -7.87 3.71
C ASN A 129 -20.20 -7.75 2.42
N ALA A 130 -20.77 -7.15 1.37
CA ALA A 130 -20.06 -6.92 0.11
C ALA A 130 -18.85 -5.98 0.32
N ALA A 131 -18.99 -4.96 1.16
CA ALA A 131 -17.91 -4.08 1.57
C ALA A 131 -16.83 -4.84 2.33
N ALA A 132 -17.20 -5.69 3.30
CA ALA A 132 -16.28 -6.50 4.08
C ALA A 132 -15.51 -7.51 3.21
N GLU A 133 -16.18 -8.17 2.26
CA GLU A 133 -15.55 -9.07 1.30
C GLU A 133 -14.56 -8.34 0.38
N THR A 134 -14.94 -7.16 -0.10
CA THR A 134 -14.08 -6.30 -0.93
C THR A 134 -12.86 -5.82 -0.16
N ALA A 135 -13.04 -5.36 1.08
CA ALA A 135 -11.96 -4.95 1.97
C ALA A 135 -11.00 -6.12 2.28
N THR A 136 -11.55 -7.31 2.56
CA THR A 136 -10.75 -8.51 2.82
C THR A 136 -9.91 -8.89 1.60
N ARG A 137 -10.48 -8.82 0.40
CA ARG A 137 -9.76 -9.08 -0.85
C ARG A 137 -8.66 -8.06 -1.11
N PHE A 138 -8.98 -6.77 -0.97
CA PHE A 138 -8.01 -5.69 -1.13
C PHE A 138 -6.84 -5.81 -0.13
N TRP A 139 -7.15 -6.16 1.12
CA TRP A 139 -6.12 -6.37 2.14
C TRP A 139 -5.24 -7.60 1.84
N ALA A 140 -5.83 -8.68 1.32
CA ALA A 140 -5.07 -9.86 0.89
C ALA A 140 -4.14 -9.54 -0.29
N GLU A 141 -4.61 -8.78 -1.29
CA GLU A 141 -3.82 -8.33 -2.44
C GLU A 141 -2.68 -7.41 -2.00
N SER A 142 -2.98 -6.39 -1.19
CA SER A 142 -2.00 -5.46 -0.64
C SER A 142 -0.96 -6.16 0.22
N SER A 143 -1.37 -7.14 1.03
CA SER A 143 -0.45 -7.94 1.85
C SER A 143 0.46 -8.84 0.99
N ALA A 144 -0.06 -9.42 -0.08
CA ALA A 144 0.72 -10.21 -1.01
C ALA A 144 1.73 -9.35 -1.78
N GLU A 145 1.35 -8.13 -2.18
CA GLU A 145 2.26 -7.17 -2.80
C GLU A 145 3.35 -6.72 -1.82
N ALA A 146 2.99 -6.39 -0.57
CA ALA A 146 3.95 -6.04 0.47
C ALA A 146 4.95 -7.19 0.73
N LEU A 147 4.51 -8.44 0.70
CA LEU A 147 5.39 -9.60 0.81
C LEU A 147 6.38 -9.70 -0.36
N LYS A 148 5.91 -9.55 -1.61
CA LYS A 148 6.78 -9.53 -2.79
C LYS A 148 7.83 -8.42 -2.72
N LEU A 149 7.44 -7.23 -2.24
CA LEU A 149 8.36 -6.12 -2.06
C LEU A 149 9.41 -6.41 -0.98
N ARG A 150 9.03 -7.08 0.12
CA ARG A 150 9.98 -7.53 1.16
C ARG A 150 10.98 -8.54 0.61
N GLU A 151 10.52 -9.56 -0.11
CA GLU A 151 11.41 -10.55 -0.75
C GLU A 151 12.37 -9.90 -1.76
N ALA A 152 11.88 -8.97 -2.57
CA ALA A 152 12.71 -8.20 -3.50
C ALA A 152 13.76 -7.37 -2.75
N ASN A 153 13.38 -6.72 -1.64
CA ASN A 153 14.31 -5.96 -0.81
C ASN A 153 15.39 -6.86 -0.19
N GLU A 154 15.02 -8.04 0.31
CA GLU A 154 15.98 -9.02 0.83
C GLU A 154 16.94 -9.53 -0.25
N LYS A 155 16.47 -9.76 -1.46
CA LYS A 155 17.33 -10.13 -2.61
C LYS A 155 18.31 -9.00 -2.94
N LEU A 156 17.85 -7.75 -2.94
CA LEU A 156 18.70 -6.59 -3.15
C LEU A 156 19.77 -6.48 -2.06
N ARG A 157 19.40 -6.64 -0.78
CA ARG A 157 20.35 -6.63 0.34
C ARG A 157 21.43 -7.71 0.19
N ARG A 158 21.05 -8.93 -0.19
CA ARG A 158 22.03 -10.00 -0.49
C ARG A 158 22.98 -9.59 -1.61
N ARG A 159 22.45 -9.00 -2.69
CA ARG A 159 23.27 -8.55 -3.81
C ARG A 159 24.23 -7.42 -3.42
N VAL A 160 23.78 -6.50 -2.56
CA VAL A 160 24.64 -5.46 -2.00
C VAL A 160 25.79 -6.07 -1.20
N HIS A 161 25.51 -7.03 -0.31
CA HIS A 161 26.57 -7.72 0.44
C HIS A 161 27.54 -8.51 -0.45
N GLU A 162 27.07 -9.13 -1.53
CA GLU A 162 27.94 -9.79 -2.53
C GLU A 162 28.89 -8.77 -3.19
N LEU A 163 28.37 -7.59 -3.57
CA LEU A 163 29.17 -6.52 -4.17
C LEU A 163 30.18 -5.92 -3.17
N GLU A 164 29.80 -5.77 -1.91
CA GLU A 164 30.72 -5.37 -0.82
C GLU A 164 31.86 -6.38 -0.65
N ALA A 165 31.56 -7.68 -0.74
CA ALA A 165 32.57 -8.74 -0.67
C ALA A 165 33.52 -8.70 -1.88
N LEU A 166 32.98 -8.53 -3.10
CA LEU A 166 33.77 -8.44 -4.33
C LEU A 166 34.65 -7.18 -4.38
N THR A 167 34.14 -6.04 -3.91
CA THR A 167 34.94 -4.81 -3.84
C THR A 167 36.05 -4.93 -2.80
N SER A 168 35.76 -5.57 -1.66
CA SER A 168 36.78 -5.86 -0.64
C SER A 168 37.89 -6.78 -1.18
N SER A 169 37.56 -7.80 -1.99
CA SER A 169 38.56 -8.66 -2.61
C SER A 169 39.33 -7.97 -3.75
N ALA A 170 38.69 -7.09 -4.53
CA ALA A 170 39.34 -6.33 -5.59
C ALA A 170 40.41 -5.34 -5.07
N HIS A 171 40.21 -4.77 -3.86
CA HIS A 171 41.24 -3.95 -3.21
C HIS A 171 42.52 -4.74 -2.92
N ALA A 172 42.40 -6.03 -2.61
CA ALA A 172 43.57 -6.88 -2.44
C ALA A 172 44.32 -7.15 -3.76
N GLY A 173 43.68 -6.90 -4.91
CA GLY A 173 44.20 -7.17 -6.26
C GLY A 173 44.64 -5.93 -7.06
N GLY A 174 44.80 -4.75 -6.44
CA GLY A 174 45.38 -3.57 -7.09
C GLY A 174 44.41 -2.58 -7.73
N TRP A 175 43.13 -2.57 -7.35
CA TRP A 175 42.24 -1.46 -7.69
C TRP A 175 42.75 -0.13 -7.12
N SER A 176 42.54 0.97 -7.84
CA SER A 176 42.90 2.29 -7.31
C SER A 176 42.01 2.63 -6.12
N GLU A 177 42.63 3.22 -5.09
CA GLU A 177 41.97 3.58 -3.83
C GLU A 177 40.74 4.50 -4.05
N GLN A 178 40.78 5.31 -5.11
CA GLN A 178 39.72 6.23 -5.52
C GLN A 178 38.48 5.50 -6.07
N GLN A 179 38.65 4.51 -6.97
CA GLN A 179 37.54 3.70 -7.49
C GLN A 179 36.85 2.91 -6.37
N GLY A 180 37.65 2.44 -5.41
CA GLY A 180 37.15 1.76 -4.23
C GLY A 180 36.33 2.64 -3.27
N ALA A 181 36.77 3.87 -3.05
CA ALA A 181 36.08 4.83 -2.20
C ALA A 181 34.73 5.26 -2.80
N GLU A 182 34.67 5.46 -4.12
CA GLU A 182 33.47 5.89 -4.82
C GLU A 182 32.35 4.83 -4.77
N ILE A 183 32.69 3.56 -4.99
CA ILE A 183 31.72 2.46 -4.89
C ILE A 183 31.23 2.27 -3.46
N ARG A 184 32.12 2.35 -2.45
CA ARG A 184 31.70 2.31 -1.04
C ARG A 184 30.75 3.44 -0.67
N ALA A 185 30.99 4.65 -1.18
CA ALA A 185 30.11 5.80 -0.94
C ALA A 185 28.73 5.59 -1.57
N GLN A 186 28.65 5.08 -2.81
CA GLN A 186 27.39 4.80 -3.49
C GLN A 186 26.59 3.68 -2.81
N VAL A 187 27.26 2.60 -2.39
CA VAL A 187 26.62 1.51 -1.62
C VAL A 187 26.16 2.01 -0.24
N GLY A 188 27.00 2.77 0.46
CA GLY A 188 26.66 3.37 1.75
C GLY A 188 25.46 4.30 1.66
N ALA A 189 25.37 5.12 0.61
CA ALA A 189 24.22 6.00 0.37
C ALA A 189 22.93 5.21 0.10
N PHE A 190 23.01 4.10 -0.65
CA PHE A 190 21.87 3.21 -0.89
C PHE A 190 21.39 2.52 0.41
N LEU A 191 22.31 2.08 1.26
CA LEU A 191 21.98 1.43 2.54
C LEU A 191 21.51 2.40 3.62
N ALA A 192 22.00 3.65 3.60
CA ALA A 192 21.60 4.72 4.52
C ALA A 192 20.25 5.36 4.14
N ALA A 193 19.70 5.06 2.95
CA ALA A 193 18.38 5.51 2.57
C ALA A 193 17.35 5.10 3.63
N PRO A 194 16.52 6.03 4.13
CA PRO A 194 15.66 5.79 5.27
C PRO A 194 14.75 4.57 5.03
N ARG A 195 14.60 3.75 6.08
CA ARG A 195 13.62 2.65 6.11
C ARG A 195 12.26 3.25 5.75
N MET A 196 11.77 2.97 4.54
CA MET A 196 10.51 3.54 4.08
C MET A 196 9.40 3.18 5.07
N HIS A 197 8.82 4.21 5.69
CA HIS A 197 7.61 4.07 6.46
C HIS A 197 6.49 3.60 5.52
N PRO A 198 5.65 2.63 5.89
CA PRO A 198 4.68 2.01 4.99
C PRO A 198 3.57 2.94 4.48
N ALA A 199 3.54 4.21 4.89
CA ALA A 199 2.43 5.13 4.63
C ALA A 199 2.60 6.04 3.39
N VAL A 200 3.78 6.11 2.75
CA VAL A 200 3.99 7.00 1.60
C VAL A 200 3.78 6.22 0.29
N SER A 201 2.60 6.40 -0.32
CA SER A 201 2.24 6.06 -1.71
C SER A 201 3.22 5.10 -2.40
N ALA A 202 3.07 3.80 -2.11
CA ALA A 202 3.98 2.74 -2.51
C ALA A 202 4.30 2.72 -4.02
N ALA A 203 3.38 3.19 -4.86
CA ALA A 203 3.57 3.21 -6.31
C ALA A 203 4.65 4.22 -6.78
N GLY A 204 4.68 5.43 -6.21
CA GLY A 204 5.62 6.48 -6.61
C GLY A 204 7.06 6.21 -6.14
N THR A 205 7.20 5.71 -4.91
CA THR A 205 8.49 5.39 -4.29
C THR A 205 9.13 4.13 -4.90
N VAL A 206 8.34 3.13 -5.28
CA VAL A 206 8.86 1.92 -5.96
C VAL A 206 9.36 2.23 -7.36
N ASN A 207 8.67 3.07 -8.13
CA ASN A 207 9.12 3.45 -9.48
C ASN A 207 10.42 4.27 -9.42
N HIS A 208 10.53 5.23 -8.51
CA HIS A 208 11.75 6.00 -8.33
C HIS A 208 12.95 5.14 -7.89
N ALA A 209 12.71 4.17 -7.00
CA ALA A 209 13.74 3.21 -6.60
C ALA A 209 14.19 2.32 -7.77
N ARG A 210 13.26 1.88 -8.64
CA ARG A 210 13.59 1.10 -9.85
C ARG A 210 14.45 1.89 -10.83
N GLU A 211 14.16 3.17 -11.03
CA GLU A 211 14.93 4.05 -11.91
C GLU A 211 16.36 4.28 -11.39
N LEU A 212 16.53 4.57 -10.10
CA LEU A 212 17.85 4.71 -9.48
C LEU A 212 18.69 3.44 -9.58
N ILE A 213 18.07 2.28 -9.37
CA ILE A 213 18.75 0.98 -9.47
C ILE A 213 19.19 0.69 -10.92
N ALA A 214 18.32 0.98 -11.89
CA ALA A 214 18.65 0.81 -13.31
C ALA A 214 19.85 1.69 -13.72
N ALA A 215 19.89 2.94 -13.23
CA ALA A 215 21.00 3.85 -13.47
C ALA A 215 22.32 3.33 -12.86
N LEU A 216 22.29 2.86 -11.61
CA LEU A 216 23.47 2.31 -10.93
C LEU A 216 24.03 1.07 -11.66
N LEU A 217 23.16 0.15 -12.08
CA LEU A 217 23.58 -1.05 -12.82
C LEU A 217 24.22 -0.69 -14.17
N ALA A 218 23.66 0.28 -14.89
CA ALA A 218 24.24 0.75 -16.15
C ALA A 218 25.65 1.32 -15.95
N GLN A 219 25.86 2.07 -14.86
CA GLN A 219 27.15 2.68 -14.56
C GLN A 219 28.21 1.65 -14.13
N VAL A 220 27.84 0.66 -13.32
CA VAL A 220 28.77 -0.45 -12.96
C VAL A 220 29.21 -1.22 -14.19
N ASN A 221 28.27 -1.56 -15.09
CA ASN A 221 28.60 -2.27 -16.33
C ASN A 221 29.55 -1.46 -17.22
N HIS A 222 29.35 -0.13 -17.29
CA HIS A 222 30.22 0.76 -18.04
C HIS A 222 31.65 0.78 -17.48
N LEU A 223 31.81 0.94 -16.16
CA LEU A 223 33.12 0.94 -15.49
C LEU A 223 33.84 -0.41 -15.64
N THR A 224 33.09 -1.51 -15.55
CA THR A 224 33.64 -2.86 -15.75
C THR A 224 34.15 -3.05 -17.17
N ALA A 225 33.42 -2.54 -18.17
CA ALA A 225 33.83 -2.57 -19.56
C ALA A 225 35.07 -1.70 -19.83
N GLN A 226 35.17 -0.51 -19.20
CA GLN A 226 36.37 0.33 -19.27
C GLN A 226 37.59 -0.37 -18.69
N ALA A 227 37.48 -0.95 -17.49
CA ALA A 227 38.59 -1.67 -16.87
C ALA A 227 39.04 -2.90 -17.68
N ALA A 228 38.12 -3.57 -18.39
CA ALA A 228 38.45 -4.65 -19.31
C ALA A 228 39.17 -4.14 -20.56
N ALA A 229 38.75 -2.99 -21.11
CA ALA A 229 39.40 -2.36 -22.26
C ALA A 229 40.83 -1.92 -21.91
N GLU A 230 41.05 -1.32 -20.74
CA GLU A 230 42.38 -0.89 -20.27
C GLU A 230 43.36 -2.06 -20.17
N ARG A 231 42.92 -3.22 -19.69
CA ARG A 231 43.74 -4.45 -19.66
C ARG A 231 44.05 -5.01 -21.04
N SER A 232 43.19 -4.77 -22.03
CA SER A 232 43.43 -5.22 -23.41
C SER A 232 44.41 -4.30 -24.17
N THR A 233 44.62 -3.08 -23.68
CA THR A 233 45.55 -2.10 -24.25
C THR A 233 46.93 -2.12 -23.63
N GLU A 234 47.18 -2.93 -22.60
CA GLU A 234 48.55 -3.18 -22.15
C GLU A 234 49.32 -3.84 -23.30
N PRO A 235 50.33 -3.15 -23.89
CA PRO A 235 51.10 -3.73 -24.98
C PRO A 235 51.76 -4.99 -24.44
N ALA A 236 51.58 -6.11 -25.16
CA ALA A 236 52.26 -7.35 -24.85
C ALA A 236 53.74 -7.02 -24.64
N THR A 237 54.19 -7.09 -23.40
CA THR A 237 55.60 -6.91 -23.07
C THR A 237 56.32 -8.04 -23.75
N ASP A 238 57.04 -7.70 -24.82
CA ASP A 238 57.91 -8.64 -25.51
C ASP A 238 58.80 -9.30 -24.44
N PRO A 239 58.89 -10.64 -24.41
CA PRO A 239 59.79 -11.34 -23.49
C PRO A 239 61.23 -11.13 -23.98
N GLU A 240 61.75 -9.91 -23.84
CA GLU A 240 63.14 -9.61 -24.09
C GLU A 240 64.00 -10.14 -22.95
N GLY A 241 64.89 -11.06 -23.30
CA GLY A 241 66.17 -11.21 -22.60
C GLY A 241 66.29 -12.44 -21.71
N CYS A 242 66.17 -13.64 -22.29
CA CYS A 242 66.86 -14.81 -21.76
C CYS A 242 68.38 -14.58 -21.96
N GLY A 243 68.99 -13.88 -21.00
CA GLY A 243 70.43 -13.62 -20.94
C GLY A 243 71.16 -14.90 -20.56
N ASP A 244 71.73 -15.53 -21.59
CA ASP A 244 72.57 -16.72 -21.58
C ASP A 244 73.88 -16.44 -20.80
N ALA A 245 73.88 -16.59 -19.48
CA ALA A 245 75.09 -16.45 -18.65
C ALA A 245 75.79 -17.81 -18.50
N ARG A 246 76.58 -18.17 -19.51
CA ARG A 246 77.63 -19.18 -19.39
C ARG A 246 78.73 -18.64 -18.47
N HIS A 247 79.00 -19.35 -17.38
CA HIS A 247 80.30 -19.25 -16.71
C HIS A 247 80.94 -20.63 -16.70
N ASP A 248 82.01 -20.70 -17.51
CA ASP A 248 82.96 -21.79 -17.63
C ASP A 248 83.68 -22.08 -16.30
N GLU A 249 83.88 -23.38 -16.07
CA GLU A 249 84.98 -23.98 -15.29
C GLU A 249 86.34 -23.37 -15.70
N PRO A 250 87.34 -23.34 -14.78
CA PRO A 250 88.32 -24.43 -14.88
C PRO A 250 88.85 -24.98 -13.57
N ALA A 251 89.34 -26.21 -13.69
CA ALA A 251 90.02 -27.05 -12.73
C ALA A 251 91.39 -26.52 -12.25
N ALA A 252 91.75 -26.87 -11.00
CA ALA A 252 92.96 -27.60 -10.58
C ALA A 252 93.10 -27.57 -9.05
#